data_AF-A0A412WTA0-F1
#
_entry.id   AF-A0A412WTA0-F1
#
_cell.length_a   1.000
_cell.length_b   1.000
_cell.length_c   1.000
_cell.angle_alpha   90.00
_cell.angle_beta   90.00
_cell.angle_gamma   90.00
#
_symmetry.space_group_name_H-M   'P 1'
#
loop_
_entity.id
_entity.type
_entity.pdbx_description
1 polymer ?
#
loop_
_entity_poly.entity_id
_entity_poly.type
_entity_poly.pdbx_seq_one_letter_code
_entity_poly.pdbx_strand_id
1 'polypeptide(L)'
;MKVIFILFLCFLVNLVSAQDFQYRIDSNVNTVKIDSIGKIIRELRNYNTKGNNRYLSYWEAYAYYKCAILSRVLKKEEDAEKFTEKAIEILESTKGKTTEDYALLGMLKNYQINFSGWLATIKLSNQAKTMAQKAIELDGDNLRAYLVLGINNYYTPELYGGKSKCEAYFKKAIALPDRTSENEFDPTWGKGDAFYFLLSYYKNRKDDGDQELFEKLKQDARNKFPDDKRFKRIGY
;
A
#
# COMPACT_ATOMS: atom_id res chain seq x y z
N MET A 1 -30.06 -53.61 -9.87
CA MET A 1 -29.84 -52.41 -10.72
C MET A 1 -29.22 -51.33 -9.83
N LYS A 2 -27.96 -50.91 -10.05
CA LYS A 2 -27.58 -49.74 -10.89
C LYS A 2 -28.37 -48.50 -10.44
N VAL A 3 -27.82 -47.38 -9.94
CA VAL A 3 -26.67 -46.52 -10.34
C VAL A 3 -26.45 -45.57 -9.12
N ILE A 4 -25.28 -45.45 -8.47
CA ILE A 4 -24.11 -44.58 -8.76
C ILE A 4 -24.45 -43.06 -8.84
N PHE A 5 -23.68 -42.26 -8.09
CA PHE A 5 -23.39 -40.81 -8.25
C PHE A 5 -24.46 -39.81 -7.74
N ILE A 6 -24.13 -38.72 -7.03
CA ILE A 6 -22.92 -37.87 -7.09
C ILE A 6 -22.54 -37.38 -5.69
N LEU A 7 -21.25 -37.52 -5.37
CA LEU A 7 -20.53 -36.73 -4.39
C LEU A 7 -20.86 -35.24 -4.54
N PHE A 8 -21.66 -34.68 -3.65
CA PHE A 8 -21.62 -33.25 -3.38
C PHE A 8 -20.38 -32.99 -2.49
N LEU A 9 -19.21 -33.23 -3.07
CA LEU A 9 -17.97 -32.64 -2.61
C LEU A 9 -18.13 -31.14 -2.90
N CYS A 10 -18.81 -30.42 -2.01
CA CYS A 10 -18.70 -28.98 -1.95
C CYS A 10 -17.21 -28.70 -1.84
N PHE A 11 -16.61 -28.34 -2.97
CA PHE A 11 -15.40 -27.54 -3.00
C PHE A 11 -15.76 -26.27 -2.21
N LEU A 12 -15.59 -26.34 -0.89
CA LEU A 12 -15.23 -25.20 -0.08
C LEU A 12 -13.86 -24.77 -0.62
N VAL A 13 -13.86 -24.10 -1.78
CA VAL A 13 -12.79 -23.19 -2.11
C VAL A 13 -12.88 -22.19 -0.96
N ASN A 14 -11.99 -22.32 0.02
CA ASN A 14 -11.82 -21.30 1.03
C ASN A 14 -11.57 -20.01 0.26
N LEU A 15 -12.61 -19.18 0.11
CA LEU A 15 -12.48 -17.83 -0.41
C LEU A 15 -11.72 -17.10 0.69
N VAL A 16 -10.40 -17.13 0.58
CA VAL A 16 -9.50 -16.38 1.43
C VAL A 16 -9.80 -14.90 1.15
N SER A 17 -10.52 -14.24 2.04
CA SER A 17 -10.87 -12.82 1.90
C SER A 17 -9.61 -11.95 1.86
N ALA A 18 -9.70 -10.70 1.39
CA ALA A 18 -8.54 -9.80 1.41
C ALA A 18 -7.99 -9.59 2.80
N GLN A 19 -8.85 -9.62 3.82
CA GLN A 19 -8.41 -9.41 5.18
C GLN A 19 -7.47 -10.52 5.65
N ASP A 20 -7.64 -11.75 5.15
CA ASP A 20 -6.71 -12.85 5.41
C ASP A 20 -5.38 -12.62 4.67
N PHE A 21 -5.39 -12.31 3.37
CA PHE A 21 -4.14 -12.06 2.64
C PHE A 21 -3.37 -10.86 3.18
N GLN A 22 -4.04 -9.72 3.41
CA GLN A 22 -3.39 -8.55 3.98
C GLN A 22 -2.80 -8.85 5.36
N TYR A 23 -3.58 -9.47 6.25
CA TYR A 23 -3.11 -9.83 7.59
C TYR A 23 -1.90 -10.76 7.54
N ARG A 24 -1.94 -11.82 6.71
CA ARG A 24 -0.83 -12.75 6.55
C ARG A 24 0.40 -12.08 5.96
N ILE A 25 0.25 -11.18 4.99
CA ILE A 25 1.38 -10.44 4.42
C ILE A 25 1.98 -9.49 5.47
N ASP A 26 1.17 -8.62 6.09
CA ASP A 26 1.63 -7.60 7.02
C ASP A 26 2.21 -8.20 8.32
N SER A 27 1.62 -9.28 8.84
CA SER A 27 2.16 -9.99 10.01
C SER A 27 3.54 -10.60 9.73
N ASN A 28 3.80 -11.08 8.51
CA ASN A 28 5.12 -11.60 8.14
C ASN A 28 6.17 -10.49 7.98
N VAL A 29 5.77 -9.30 7.53
CA VAL A 29 6.66 -8.11 7.54
C VAL A 29 7.14 -7.81 8.95
N ASN A 30 6.25 -7.87 9.95
CA ASN A 30 6.59 -7.63 11.36
C ASN A 30 7.57 -8.65 11.95
N THR A 31 7.69 -9.83 11.35
CA THR A 31 8.67 -10.86 11.74
C THR A 31 9.95 -10.85 10.90
N VAL A 32 10.04 -9.95 9.92
CA VAL A 32 11.22 -9.75 9.06
C VAL A 32 11.56 -11.00 8.22
N LYS A 33 10.54 -11.75 7.76
CA LYS A 33 10.71 -13.02 7.03
C LYS A 33 10.24 -12.93 5.57
N ILE A 34 11.14 -12.55 4.65
CA ILE A 34 10.84 -12.48 3.20
C ILE A 34 10.29 -13.82 2.67
N ASP A 35 10.93 -14.94 3.02
CA ASP A 35 10.53 -16.27 2.53
C ASP A 35 9.09 -16.65 2.89
N SER A 36 8.59 -16.13 4.02
CA SER A 36 7.21 -16.40 4.46
C SER A 36 6.20 -15.64 3.60
N ILE A 37 6.51 -14.42 3.17
CA ILE A 37 5.73 -13.70 2.15
C ILE A 37 5.87 -14.39 0.79
N GLY A 38 7.05 -14.91 0.46
CA GLY A 38 7.29 -15.70 -0.75
C GLY A 38 6.45 -16.98 -0.85
N LYS A 39 6.07 -17.60 0.29
CA LYS A 39 5.09 -18.70 0.32
C LYS A 39 3.70 -18.22 -0.09
N ILE A 40 3.26 -17.07 0.42
CA ILE A 40 1.96 -16.47 0.08
C ILE A 40 1.91 -16.09 -1.41
N ILE A 41 2.99 -15.53 -1.96
CA ILE A 41 3.10 -15.23 -3.40
C ILE A 41 2.91 -16.51 -4.24
N ARG A 42 3.57 -17.61 -3.88
CA ARG A 42 3.40 -18.89 -4.59
C ARG A 42 1.96 -19.40 -4.51
N GLU A 43 1.32 -19.29 -3.36
CA GLU A 43 -0.08 -19.64 -3.17
C GLU A 43 -1.01 -18.80 -4.07
N LEU A 44 -0.85 -17.48 -4.06
CA LEU A 44 -1.62 -16.56 -4.91
C LEU A 44 -1.48 -16.91 -6.41
N ARG A 45 -0.26 -17.21 -6.86
CA ARG A 45 0.01 -17.65 -8.24
C ARG A 45 -0.62 -18.99 -8.57
N ASN A 46 -0.59 -19.93 -7.63
CA ASN A 46 -1.24 -21.24 -7.79
C ASN A 46 -2.77 -21.12 -7.88
N TYR A 47 -3.37 -20.11 -7.23
CA TYR A 47 -4.79 -19.81 -7.38
C TYR A 47 -5.11 -19.01 -8.65
N ASN A 48 -4.17 -18.20 -9.14
CA ASN A 48 -4.32 -17.34 -10.31
C ASN A 48 -3.60 -17.89 -11.55
N THR A 49 -3.74 -19.19 -11.85
CA THR A 49 -2.97 -19.87 -12.91
C THR A 49 -3.10 -19.25 -14.31
N LYS A 50 -4.24 -18.61 -14.60
CA LYS A 50 -4.51 -17.91 -15.87
C LYS A 50 -4.19 -16.40 -15.82
N GLY A 51 -3.81 -15.86 -14.66
CA GLY A 51 -3.51 -14.44 -14.47
C GLY A 51 -4.70 -13.50 -14.69
N ASN A 52 -5.93 -14.01 -14.67
CA ASN A 52 -7.13 -13.25 -15.00
C ASN A 52 -7.95 -12.82 -13.77
N ASN A 53 -7.60 -13.31 -12.57
CA ASN A 53 -8.24 -12.86 -11.33
C ASN A 53 -7.54 -11.60 -10.81
N ARG A 54 -8.18 -10.45 -11.03
CA ARG A 54 -7.68 -9.13 -10.61
C ARG A 54 -7.37 -9.04 -9.12
N TYR A 55 -8.21 -9.61 -8.24
CA TYR A 55 -7.99 -9.55 -6.79
C TYR A 55 -6.74 -10.32 -6.38
N LEU A 56 -6.53 -11.51 -6.95
CA LEU A 56 -5.32 -12.29 -6.69
C LEU A 56 -4.08 -11.56 -7.24
N SER A 57 -4.18 -10.96 -8.42
CA SER A 57 -3.11 -10.11 -8.98
C SER A 57 -2.79 -8.91 -8.08
N TYR A 58 -3.82 -8.25 -7.52
CA TYR A 58 -3.65 -7.14 -6.58
C TYR A 58 -2.86 -7.58 -5.34
N TRP A 59 -3.29 -8.67 -4.70
CA TRP A 59 -2.63 -9.18 -3.49
C TRP A 59 -1.24 -9.73 -3.76
N GLU A 60 -0.99 -10.27 -4.96
CA GLU A 60 0.35 -10.69 -5.38
C GLU A 60 1.27 -9.46 -5.51
N ALA A 61 0.82 -8.40 -6.19
CA ALA A 61 1.56 -7.15 -6.29
C ALA A 61 1.81 -6.51 -4.93
N TYR A 62 0.81 -6.53 -4.03
CA TYR A 62 0.96 -6.04 -2.67
C TYR A 62 1.99 -6.85 -1.87
N ALA A 63 1.98 -8.18 -1.99
CA ALA A 63 2.98 -9.03 -1.35
C ALA A 63 4.39 -8.72 -1.86
N TYR A 64 4.56 -8.54 -3.17
CA TYR A 64 5.84 -8.10 -3.74
C TYR A 64 6.26 -6.71 -3.24
N TYR A 65 5.34 -5.75 -3.14
CA TYR A 65 5.62 -4.44 -2.54
C TYR A 65 6.16 -4.56 -1.11
N LYS A 66 5.56 -5.43 -0.30
CA LYS A 66 6.01 -5.67 1.09
C LYS A 66 7.34 -6.39 1.16
N CYS A 67 7.61 -7.34 0.26
CA CYS A 67 8.95 -7.91 0.08
C CYS A 67 9.97 -6.80 -0.26
N ALA A 68 9.61 -5.86 -1.13
CA ALA A 68 10.50 -4.76 -1.50
C ALA A 68 10.84 -3.84 -0.31
N ILE A 69 9.85 -3.50 0.52
CA ILE A 69 10.09 -2.76 1.78
C ILE A 69 11.02 -3.54 2.71
N LEU A 70 10.72 -4.83 2.90
CA LEU A 70 11.47 -5.65 3.83
C LEU A 70 12.92 -5.89 3.35
N SER A 71 13.13 -6.06 2.06
CA SER A 71 14.46 -6.14 1.46
C SER A 71 15.29 -4.90 1.75
N ARG A 72 14.71 -3.69 1.67
CA ARG A 72 15.43 -2.46 2.07
C ARG A 72 15.79 -2.42 3.55
N VAL A 73 14.86 -2.83 4.42
CA VAL A 73 15.15 -2.95 5.87
C VAL A 73 16.32 -3.90 6.12
N LEU A 74 16.41 -4.97 5.32
CA LEU A 74 17.50 -5.95 5.35
C LEU A 74 18.73 -5.56 4.52
N LYS A 75 18.77 -4.34 3.97
CA LYS A 75 19.87 -3.81 3.15
C LYS A 75 20.15 -4.64 1.88
N LYS A 76 19.12 -5.24 1.30
CA LYS A 76 19.15 -5.99 0.03
C LYS A 76 18.53 -5.15 -1.08
N GLU A 77 19.25 -4.12 -1.54
CA GLU A 77 18.69 -3.12 -2.48
C GLU A 77 18.33 -3.73 -3.84
N GLU A 78 19.15 -4.63 -4.40
CA GLU A 78 18.86 -5.30 -5.67
C GLU A 78 17.56 -6.13 -5.60
N ASP A 79 17.35 -6.84 -4.49
CA ASP A 79 16.10 -7.57 -4.26
C ASP A 79 14.91 -6.62 -4.13
N ALA A 80 15.09 -5.47 -3.47
CA ALA A 80 14.05 -4.48 -3.32
C ALA A 80 13.60 -3.88 -4.65
N GLU A 81 14.56 -3.59 -5.54
CA GLU A 81 14.29 -3.13 -6.90
C GLU A 81 13.51 -4.19 -7.70
N LYS A 82 14.03 -5.43 -7.76
CA LYS A 82 13.37 -6.55 -8.47
C LYS A 82 11.94 -6.81 -8.01
N PHE A 83 11.70 -6.78 -6.70
CA PHE A 83 10.35 -6.95 -6.16
C PHE A 83 9.43 -5.77 -6.52
N THR A 84 9.95 -4.54 -6.55
CA THR A 84 9.19 -3.36 -6.97
C THR A 84 8.79 -3.45 -8.43
N GLU A 85 9.73 -3.80 -9.31
CA GLU A 85 9.49 -3.98 -10.74
C GLU A 85 8.44 -5.08 -10.98
N LYS A 86 8.54 -6.20 -10.25
CA LYS A 86 7.58 -7.30 -10.41
C LYS A 86 6.16 -6.90 -10.01
N ALA A 87 6.01 -6.17 -8.91
CA ALA A 87 4.71 -5.67 -8.48
C ALA A 87 4.09 -4.71 -9.51
N ILE A 88 4.92 -3.84 -10.11
CA ILE A 88 4.50 -2.92 -11.17
C ILE A 88 4.04 -3.68 -12.41
N GLU A 89 4.81 -4.67 -12.87
CA GLU A 89 4.48 -5.49 -14.04
C GLU A 89 3.11 -6.19 -13.89
N ILE A 90 2.84 -6.74 -12.70
CA ILE A 90 1.57 -7.40 -12.39
C ILE A 90 0.40 -6.41 -12.50
N LEU A 91 0.52 -5.22 -11.89
CA LEU A 91 -0.55 -4.24 -11.94
C LEU A 91 -0.70 -3.66 -13.36
N GLU A 92 0.38 -3.33 -14.05
CA GLU A 92 0.32 -2.78 -15.41
C GLU A 92 -0.38 -3.75 -16.37
N SER A 93 -0.10 -5.06 -16.28
CA SER A 93 -0.76 -6.11 -17.09
C SER A 93 -2.20 -6.44 -16.68
N THR A 94 -2.61 -6.07 -15.47
CA THR A 94 -3.97 -6.34 -14.96
C THR A 94 -5.04 -5.56 -15.74
N LYS A 95 -6.03 -6.26 -16.31
CA LYS A 95 -7.17 -5.64 -17.00
C LYS A 95 -8.27 -5.25 -16.02
N GLY A 96 -9.09 -4.26 -16.38
CA GLY A 96 -10.23 -3.83 -15.54
C GLY A 96 -9.80 -3.25 -14.19
N LYS A 97 -8.73 -2.44 -14.19
CA LYS A 97 -8.20 -1.79 -12.98
C LYS A 97 -9.28 -0.94 -12.31
N THR A 98 -9.37 -1.09 -11.00
CA THR A 98 -10.20 -0.30 -10.08
C THR A 98 -9.40 0.87 -9.50
N THR A 99 -10.09 1.70 -8.71
CA THR A 99 -9.45 2.75 -7.91
C THR A 99 -8.29 2.21 -7.07
N GLU A 100 -8.43 1.02 -6.48
CA GLU A 100 -7.41 0.41 -5.62
C GLU A 100 -6.18 -0.04 -6.40
N ASP A 101 -6.36 -0.61 -7.60
CA ASP A 101 -5.24 -1.02 -8.45
C ASP A 101 -4.41 0.21 -8.89
N TYR A 102 -5.09 1.31 -9.22
CA TYR A 102 -4.43 2.57 -9.55
C TYR A 102 -3.71 3.19 -8.35
N ALA A 103 -4.32 3.14 -7.15
CA ALA A 103 -3.68 3.61 -5.94
C ALA A 103 -2.41 2.82 -5.60
N LEU A 104 -2.45 1.47 -5.66
CA LEU A 104 -1.27 0.64 -5.40
C LEU A 104 -0.19 0.84 -6.47
N LEU A 105 -0.58 0.99 -7.75
CA LEU A 105 0.38 1.28 -8.82
C LEU A 105 1.05 2.64 -8.60
N GLY A 106 0.30 3.67 -8.19
CA GLY A 106 0.85 4.97 -7.83
C GLY A 106 1.83 4.90 -6.66
N MET A 107 1.50 4.10 -5.63
CA MET A 107 2.39 3.83 -4.49
C MET A 107 3.71 3.20 -4.95
N LEU A 108 3.64 2.19 -5.83
CA LEU A 108 4.81 1.52 -6.37
C LEU A 108 5.67 2.44 -7.25
N LYS A 109 5.06 3.33 -8.05
CA LYS A 109 5.82 4.33 -8.83
C LYS A 109 6.54 5.34 -7.92
N ASN A 110 5.91 5.78 -6.82
CA ASN A 110 6.61 6.56 -5.79
C ASN A 110 7.79 5.76 -5.21
N TYR A 111 7.56 4.49 -4.89
CA TYR A 111 8.59 3.66 -4.27
C TYR A 111 9.77 3.37 -5.21
N GLN A 112 9.51 3.18 -6.52
CA GLN A 112 10.51 2.93 -7.55
C GLN A 112 11.56 4.05 -7.66
N ILE A 113 11.23 5.28 -7.25
CA ILE A 113 12.16 6.41 -7.21
C ILE A 113 13.41 6.08 -6.37
N ASN A 114 13.30 5.24 -5.34
CA ASN A 114 14.44 4.87 -4.49
C ASN A 114 15.54 4.11 -5.24
N PHE A 115 15.23 3.52 -6.39
CA PHE A 115 16.14 2.71 -7.21
C PHE A 115 16.50 3.41 -8.53
N SER A 116 16.04 4.64 -8.72
CA SER A 116 16.10 5.33 -10.01
C SER A 116 17.07 6.51 -9.97
N GLY A 117 17.74 6.76 -11.10
CA GLY A 117 18.53 7.99 -11.29
C GLY A 117 17.63 9.23 -11.40
N TRP A 118 18.23 10.42 -11.21
CA TRP A 118 17.50 11.70 -11.14
C TRP A 118 16.58 11.96 -12.36
N LEU A 119 17.00 11.57 -13.56
CA LEU A 119 16.23 11.73 -14.80
C LEU A 119 14.89 10.98 -14.74
N ALA A 120 14.90 9.77 -14.15
CA ALA A 120 13.72 8.95 -14.02
C ALA A 120 12.81 9.42 -12.86
N THR A 121 13.37 10.07 -11.83
CA THR A 121 12.60 10.56 -10.66
C THR A 121 11.44 11.47 -11.04
N ILE A 122 11.64 12.44 -11.94
CA ILE A 122 10.58 13.36 -12.37
C ILE A 122 9.46 12.60 -13.08
N LYS A 123 9.83 11.70 -14.01
CA LYS A 123 8.89 10.87 -14.75
C LYS A 123 8.08 9.97 -13.81
N LEU A 124 8.74 9.27 -12.90
CA LEU A 124 8.10 8.37 -11.94
C LEU A 124 7.20 9.13 -10.96
N SER A 125 7.63 10.29 -10.49
CA SER A 125 6.82 11.17 -9.65
C SER A 125 5.52 11.60 -10.36
N ASN A 126 5.63 12.02 -11.61
CA ASN A 126 4.45 12.36 -12.43
C ASN A 126 3.56 11.14 -12.68
N GLN A 127 4.13 9.96 -12.95
CA GLN A 127 3.36 8.72 -13.11
C GLN A 127 2.61 8.37 -11.82
N ALA A 128 3.26 8.45 -10.66
CA ALA A 128 2.63 8.19 -9.37
C ALA A 128 1.43 9.11 -9.12
N LYS A 129 1.62 10.42 -9.38
CA LYS A 129 0.55 11.42 -9.30
C LYS A 129 -0.60 11.12 -10.26
N THR A 130 -0.31 10.79 -11.52
CA THR A 130 -1.34 10.44 -12.51
C THR A 130 -2.14 9.21 -12.10
N MET A 131 -1.48 8.16 -11.57
CA MET A 131 -2.18 6.97 -11.10
C MET A 131 -3.08 7.27 -9.90
N ALA A 132 -2.60 8.07 -8.93
CA ALA A 132 -3.41 8.50 -7.80
C ALA A 132 -4.60 9.37 -8.23
N GLN A 133 -4.39 10.29 -9.16
CA GLN A 133 -5.47 11.13 -9.68
C GLN A 133 -6.54 10.29 -10.38
N LYS A 134 -6.12 9.29 -11.16
CA LYS A 134 -7.05 8.35 -11.79
C LYS A 134 -7.81 7.49 -10.77
N ALA A 135 -7.17 7.11 -9.67
CA ALA A 135 -7.85 6.42 -8.58
C ALA A 135 -8.95 7.31 -7.95
N ILE A 136 -8.66 8.60 -7.72
CA ILE A 136 -9.64 9.58 -7.21
C ILE A 136 -10.77 9.84 -8.21
N GLU A 137 -10.48 9.90 -9.51
CA GLU A 137 -11.50 10.04 -10.56
C GLU A 137 -12.49 8.87 -10.59
N LEU A 138 -12.01 7.65 -10.34
CA LEU A 138 -12.86 6.46 -10.24
C LEU A 138 -13.62 6.40 -8.92
N ASP A 139 -13.01 6.86 -7.84
CA ASP A 139 -13.58 6.86 -6.49
C ASP A 139 -12.91 7.94 -5.62
N GLY A 140 -13.66 9.01 -5.36
CA GLY A 140 -13.20 10.16 -4.59
C GLY A 140 -12.95 9.88 -3.11
N ASP A 141 -13.33 8.71 -2.61
CA ASP A 141 -13.16 8.31 -1.20
C ASP A 141 -12.03 7.29 -1.02
N ASN A 142 -11.23 7.02 -2.06
CA ASN A 142 -10.06 6.15 -1.94
C ASN A 142 -8.94 6.81 -1.10
N LEU A 143 -8.82 6.39 0.16
CA LEU A 143 -7.81 6.89 1.10
C LEU A 143 -6.37 6.72 0.59
N ARG A 144 -6.07 5.64 -0.13
CA ARG A 144 -4.72 5.28 -0.57
C ARG A 144 -4.28 6.17 -1.71
N ALA A 145 -5.21 6.62 -2.55
CA ALA A 145 -4.91 7.60 -3.59
C ALA A 145 -4.43 8.92 -2.98
N TYR A 146 -5.11 9.42 -1.94
CA TYR A 146 -4.64 10.59 -1.19
C TYR A 146 -3.32 10.36 -0.46
N LEU A 147 -3.11 9.16 0.11
CA LEU A 147 -1.83 8.78 0.68
C LEU A 147 -0.69 8.86 -0.36
N VAL A 148 -0.91 8.35 -1.58
CA VAL A 148 0.07 8.41 -2.67
C VAL A 148 0.40 9.87 -3.04
N LEU A 149 -0.61 10.74 -3.19
CA LEU A 149 -0.40 12.16 -3.44
C LEU A 149 0.36 12.85 -2.30
N GLY A 150 0.02 12.50 -1.06
CA GLY A 150 0.69 13.01 0.13
C GLY A 150 2.18 12.64 0.16
N ILE A 151 2.50 11.36 -0.03
CA ILE A 151 3.89 10.86 -0.08
C ILE A 151 4.66 11.52 -1.23
N ASN A 152 4.05 11.57 -2.42
CA ASN A 152 4.66 12.18 -3.60
C ASN A 152 5.01 13.65 -3.34
N ASN A 153 4.07 14.43 -2.80
CA ASN A 153 4.30 15.84 -2.49
C ASN A 153 5.27 16.02 -1.33
N TYR A 154 5.23 15.17 -0.30
CA TYR A 154 6.13 15.23 0.86
C TYR A 154 7.61 15.09 0.48
N TYR A 155 7.93 14.15 -0.44
CA TYR A 155 9.30 13.93 -0.90
C TYR A 155 9.72 14.83 -2.07
N THR A 156 8.78 15.57 -2.68
CA THR A 156 9.12 16.57 -3.69
C THR A 156 9.83 17.76 -3.00
N PRO A 157 10.95 18.26 -3.53
CA PRO A 157 11.58 19.48 -3.00
C PRO A 157 10.66 20.70 -3.09
N GLU A 158 10.80 21.63 -2.14
CA GLU A 158 9.98 22.85 -2.03
C GLU A 158 10.09 23.76 -3.26
N LEU A 159 11.27 23.85 -3.89
CA LEU A 159 11.48 24.58 -5.15
C LEU A 159 10.52 24.12 -6.27
N TYR A 160 10.08 22.86 -6.24
CA TYR A 160 9.12 22.29 -7.19
C TYR A 160 7.68 22.27 -6.65
N GLY A 161 7.39 23.03 -5.59
CA GLY A 161 6.09 23.09 -4.92
C GLY A 161 5.79 21.89 -4.02
N GLY A 162 6.80 21.09 -3.68
CA GLY A 162 6.69 20.00 -2.71
C GLY A 162 6.41 20.47 -1.29
N LYS A 163 6.06 19.54 -0.41
CA LYS A 163 5.68 19.74 1.00
C LYS A 163 4.51 20.69 1.29
N SER A 164 4.00 21.40 0.29
CA SER A 164 2.94 22.42 0.44
C SER A 164 1.52 21.85 0.56
N LYS A 165 1.28 20.63 0.04
CA LYS A 165 -0.04 19.99 0.00
C LYS A 165 -0.09 18.67 0.76
N CYS A 166 1.05 18.12 1.18
CA CYS A 166 1.11 16.82 1.81
C CYS A 166 0.27 16.75 3.09
N GLU A 167 0.26 17.82 3.91
CA GLU A 167 -0.60 17.91 5.09
C GLU A 167 -2.08 17.71 4.75
N ALA A 168 -2.60 18.44 3.75
CA ALA A 168 -3.99 18.34 3.33
C ALA A 168 -4.33 16.94 2.80
N TYR A 169 -3.43 16.34 2.02
CA TYR A 169 -3.61 14.98 1.51
C TYR A 169 -3.62 13.93 2.62
N PHE A 170 -2.68 14.00 3.57
CA PHE A 170 -2.66 13.06 4.70
C PHE A 170 -3.88 13.23 5.60
N LYS A 171 -4.32 14.47 5.89
CA LYS A 171 -5.56 14.74 6.63
C LYS A 171 -6.79 14.15 5.91
N LYS A 172 -6.89 14.32 4.59
CA LYS A 172 -7.98 13.70 3.80
C LYS A 172 -7.93 12.17 3.86
N ALA A 173 -6.76 11.56 3.70
CA ALA A 173 -6.59 10.10 3.81
C ALA A 173 -7.00 9.57 5.20
N ILE A 174 -6.69 10.30 6.28
CA ILE A 174 -7.07 9.92 7.65
C ILE A 174 -8.59 9.97 7.87
N ALA A 175 -9.26 10.96 7.27
CA ALA A 175 -10.70 11.19 7.43
C ALA A 175 -11.58 10.19 6.65
N LEU A 176 -11.07 9.60 5.57
CA LEU A 176 -11.78 8.64 4.72
C LEU A 176 -11.90 7.26 5.38
N PRO A 177 -12.90 6.41 5.04
CA PRO A 177 -13.01 5.04 5.54
C PRO A 177 -11.84 4.15 5.08
N ASP A 178 -11.60 3.03 5.78
CA ASP A 178 -10.49 2.10 5.43
C ASP A 178 -10.76 1.31 4.14
N ARG A 179 -12.04 1.13 3.82
CA ARG A 179 -12.55 0.49 2.59
C ARG A 179 -13.45 1.47 1.86
N THR A 180 -13.43 1.39 0.54
CA THR A 180 -14.34 2.16 -0.33
C THR A 180 -15.64 1.41 -0.64
N SER A 181 -15.69 0.10 -0.40
CA SER A 181 -16.87 -0.73 -0.64
C SER A 181 -17.05 -1.83 0.43
N GLU A 182 -18.19 -2.52 0.39
CA GLU A 182 -18.47 -3.70 1.22
C GLU A 182 -17.71 -4.95 0.74
N ASN A 183 -16.97 -4.86 -0.35
CA ASN A 183 -16.23 -5.99 -0.90
C ASN A 183 -15.13 -6.45 0.06
N GLU A 184 -15.25 -7.68 0.55
CA GLU A 184 -14.30 -8.28 1.49
C GLU A 184 -12.91 -8.53 0.89
N PHE A 185 -12.74 -8.37 -0.42
CA PHE A 185 -11.48 -8.43 -1.15
C PHE A 185 -10.81 -7.07 -1.32
N ASP A 186 -11.44 -5.99 -0.87
CA ASP A 186 -10.83 -4.67 -0.93
C ASP A 186 -9.83 -4.48 0.22
N PRO A 187 -8.70 -3.80 -0.07
CA PRO A 187 -7.66 -3.51 0.90
C PRO A 187 -8.16 -2.64 2.07
N THR A 188 -7.48 -2.76 3.21
CA THR A 188 -7.69 -1.95 4.44
C THR A 188 -6.43 -1.22 4.91
N TRP A 189 -5.29 -1.40 4.24
CA TRP A 189 -4.02 -0.76 4.57
C TRP A 189 -4.00 0.75 4.28
N GLY A 190 -2.99 1.46 4.81
CA GLY A 190 -2.64 2.83 4.39
C GLY A 190 -2.98 3.93 5.40
N LYS A 191 -4.05 3.77 6.21
CA LYS A 191 -4.39 4.82 7.19
C LYS A 191 -3.28 5.05 8.21
N GLY A 192 -2.69 3.98 8.75
CA GLY A 192 -1.53 4.10 9.64
C GLY A 192 -0.34 4.80 8.97
N ASP A 193 -0.12 4.58 7.68
CA ASP A 193 0.94 5.27 6.95
C ASP A 193 0.65 6.78 6.81
N ALA A 194 -0.62 7.17 6.58
CA ALA A 194 -1.01 8.58 6.55
C ALA A 194 -0.75 9.29 7.89
N PHE A 195 -1.06 8.64 9.02
CA PHE A 195 -0.70 9.15 10.35
C PHE A 195 0.81 9.28 10.51
N TYR A 196 1.58 8.26 10.11
CA TYR A 196 3.03 8.26 10.23
C TYR A 196 3.69 9.40 9.44
N PHE A 197 3.25 9.63 8.21
CA PHE A 197 3.80 10.70 7.37
C PHE A 197 3.39 12.09 7.86
N LEU A 198 2.15 12.27 8.34
CA LEU A 198 1.72 13.56 8.89
C LEU A 198 2.47 13.91 10.19
N LEU A 199 2.69 12.92 11.07
CA LEU A 199 3.55 13.09 12.25
C LEU A 199 4.98 13.47 11.84
N SER A 200 5.55 12.77 10.85
CA SER A 200 6.88 13.09 10.33
C SER A 200 6.95 14.50 9.74
N TYR A 201 5.88 14.96 9.09
CA TYR A 201 5.80 16.30 8.54
C TYR A 201 5.83 17.39 9.63
N TYR A 202 4.96 17.31 10.64
CA TYR A 202 4.96 18.28 11.74
C TYR A 202 6.28 18.31 12.50
N LYS A 203 6.84 17.13 12.78
CA LYS A 203 8.16 16.99 13.40
C LYS A 203 9.28 17.71 12.64
N ASN A 204 9.25 17.62 11.31
CA ASN A 204 10.34 18.14 10.47
C ASN A 204 10.14 19.61 10.09
N ARG A 205 8.90 20.08 9.97
CA ARG A 205 8.57 21.47 9.64
C ARG A 205 8.88 22.40 10.83
N LYS A 206 8.45 22.04 12.03
CA LYS A 206 8.69 22.79 13.28
C LYS A 206 8.20 24.24 13.25
N ASP A 207 7.08 24.49 12.57
CA ASP A 207 6.41 25.79 12.61
C ASP A 207 5.67 25.96 13.96
N ASP A 208 5.28 27.20 14.26
CA ASP A 208 4.48 27.50 15.45
C ASP A 208 3.18 26.66 15.46
N GLY A 209 2.96 25.92 16.56
CA GLY A 209 1.80 25.02 16.73
C GLY A 209 2.01 23.58 16.25
N ASP A 210 3.09 23.25 15.53
CA ASP A 210 3.33 21.89 15.05
C ASP A 210 3.52 20.88 16.18
N GLN A 211 4.06 21.31 17.32
CA GLN A 211 4.23 20.45 18.49
C GLN A 211 2.89 19.99 19.06
N GLU A 212 1.93 20.91 19.16
CA GLU A 212 0.58 20.60 19.64
C GLU A 212 -0.15 19.68 18.67
N LEU A 213 -0.08 20.00 17.36
CA LEU A 213 -0.64 19.17 16.30
C LEU A 213 -0.04 17.76 16.31
N PHE A 214 1.28 17.65 16.49
CA PHE A 214 1.99 16.39 16.57
C PHE A 214 1.55 15.56 17.79
N GLU A 215 1.54 16.12 18.99
CA GLU A 215 1.19 15.35 20.19
C GLU A 215 -0.28 14.91 20.18
N LYS A 216 -1.19 15.75 19.69
CA LYS A 216 -2.60 15.36 19.48
C LYS A 216 -2.70 14.21 18.48
N LEU A 217 -2.10 14.35 17.30
CA LEU A 217 -2.15 13.33 16.25
C LEU A 217 -1.49 12.02 16.69
N LYS A 218 -0.43 12.09 17.50
CA LYS A 218 0.29 10.93 18.04
C LYS A 218 -0.57 10.17 19.05
N GLN A 219 -1.33 10.88 19.88
CA GLN A 219 -2.30 10.25 20.76
C GLN A 219 -3.41 9.54 19.97
N ASP A 220 -3.96 10.20 18.94
CA ASP A 220 -4.94 9.60 18.04
C ASP A 220 -4.40 8.34 17.35
N ALA A 221 -3.16 8.39 16.86
CA ALA A 221 -2.48 7.26 16.23
C ALA A 221 -2.29 6.08 17.20
N ARG A 222 -1.89 6.35 18.44
CA ARG A 222 -1.72 5.31 19.48
C ARG A 222 -3.03 4.66 19.88
N ASN A 223 -4.10 5.42 19.96
CA ASN A 223 -5.43 4.91 20.27
C ASN A 223 -5.95 4.03 19.11
N LYS A 224 -5.74 4.47 17.86
CA LYS A 224 -6.23 3.77 16.67
C LYS A 224 -5.38 2.56 16.27
N PHE A 225 -4.07 2.60 16.52
CA PHE A 225 -3.11 1.57 16.14
C PHE A 225 -2.24 1.15 17.34
N PRO A 226 -2.83 0.57 18.40
CA PRO A 226 -2.12 0.26 19.65
C PRO A 226 -0.96 -0.72 19.47
N ASP A 227 -1.01 -1.56 18.43
CA ASP A 227 0.01 -2.57 18.13
C ASP A 227 1.10 -2.07 17.16
N ASP A 228 0.90 -0.92 16.51
CA ASP A 228 1.88 -0.35 15.61
C ASP A 228 3.03 0.31 16.38
N LYS A 229 4.19 -0.35 16.37
CA LYS A 229 5.39 0.07 17.10
C LYS A 229 5.93 1.42 16.63
N ARG A 230 5.58 1.89 15.43
CA ARG A 230 6.01 3.20 14.91
C ARG A 230 5.54 4.33 15.82
N PHE A 231 4.29 4.28 16.30
CA PHE A 231 3.71 5.35 17.13
C PHE A 231 4.15 5.31 18.60
N LYS A 232 4.72 4.19 19.05
CA LYS A 232 5.36 4.10 20.37
C LYS A 232 6.72 4.78 20.40
N ARG A 233 7.46 4.72 19.28
CA ARG A 233 8.86 5.18 19.18
C ARG A 233 9.01 6.60 18.61
N ILE A 234 7.96 7.17 18.03
CA ILE A 234 8.02 8.51 17.42
C ILE A 234 7.94 9.61 18.51
N GLY A 235 9.02 10.36 18.68
CA GLY A 235 9.08 11.60 19.47
C GLY A 235 9.00 12.83 18.57
N TYR A 236 8.63 13.99 19.11
CA TYR A 236 8.70 15.28 18.40
C TYR A 236 10.17 15.66 18.11
#